data_AF-C6I0W3-F1
#
_entry.id   AF-C6I0W3-F1
#
_cell.length_a   1.000
_cell.length_b   1.000
_cell.length_c   1.000
_cell.angle_alpha   90.00
_cell.angle_beta   90.00
_cell.angle_gamma   90.00
#
_symmetry.space_group_name_H-M   'P 1'
#
loop_
_entity.id
_entity.type
_entity.pdbx_description
1 polymer ?
#
loop_
_entity_poly.entity_id
_entity_poly.type
_entity_poly.pdbx_seq_one_letter_code
_entity_poly.pdbx_strand_id
1 'polypeptide(L)' 'SPTVFGSDRKAPDLLHVGSRLPIKGWHLVHHANPRAVQPMSQMPAFNYLSKRDLNALADYMMSLK' A
#
# COMPACT_ATOMS: atom_id res chain seq x y z
N SER A 1 -7.24 0.88 -20.85
CA SER A 1 -6.32 0.74 -19.71
C SER A 1 -6.02 -0.73 -19.53
N PRO A 2 -4.76 -1.14 -19.26
CA PRO A 2 -4.45 -2.53 -18.98
C PRO A 2 -5.03 -2.97 -17.64
N THR A 3 -5.39 -4.24 -17.53
CA THR A 3 -5.91 -4.84 -16.30
C THR A 3 -4.78 -5.10 -15.31
N VAL A 4 -5.01 -4.86 -14.02
CA VAL A 4 -4.02 -5.01 -12.93
C VAL A 4 -4.25 -6.26 -12.07
N PHE A 5 -4.86 -7.30 -12.65
CA PHE A 5 -5.06 -8.56 -11.93
C PHE A 5 -3.72 -9.25 -11.69
N GLY A 6 -3.45 -9.59 -10.43
CA GLY A 6 -2.27 -10.35 -10.05
C GLY A 6 -2.39 -11.81 -10.47
N SER A 7 -1.28 -12.42 -10.85
CA SER A 7 -1.16 -13.86 -11.15
C SER A 7 -0.55 -14.68 -10.01
N ASP A 8 0.17 -14.02 -9.07
CA ASP A 8 0.76 -14.61 -7.87
C ASP A 8 0.56 -13.66 -6.67
N ARG A 9 0.57 -14.21 -5.46
CA ARG A 9 0.39 -13.46 -4.21
C ARG A 9 1.50 -13.78 -3.22
N LYS A 10 2.42 -12.83 -3.04
CA LYS A 10 3.36 -12.80 -1.90
C LYS A 10 2.79 -12.09 -0.68
N ALA A 11 1.72 -11.33 -0.89
CA ALA A 11 1.05 -10.50 0.10
C ALA A 11 -0.47 -10.56 -0.14
N PRO A 12 -1.28 -10.01 0.77
CA PRO A 12 -2.72 -9.92 0.57
C PRO A 12 -3.07 -9.18 -0.73
N ASP A 13 -4.23 -9.55 -1.27
CA ASP A 13 -4.77 -8.90 -2.46
C ASP A 13 -5.09 -7.42 -2.21
N LEU A 14 -4.92 -6.57 -3.23
CA LEU A 14 -5.13 -5.12 -3.13
C LEU A 14 -6.53 -4.67 -3.54
N LEU A 15 -7.34 -5.52 -4.17
CA LEU A 15 -8.73 -5.18 -4.51
C LEU A 15 -9.46 -4.80 -3.22
N HIS A 16 -10.19 -3.68 -3.24
CA HIS A 16 -10.98 -3.17 -2.11
C HIS A 16 -10.16 -2.82 -0.84
N VAL A 17 -8.84 -2.61 -0.95
CA VAL A 17 -8.01 -2.25 0.23
C VAL A 17 -8.40 -0.91 0.84
N GLY A 18 -8.89 0.04 0.05
CA GLY A 18 -9.41 1.33 0.54
C GLY A 18 -10.68 1.18 1.38
N SER A 19 -11.45 0.12 1.13
CA SER A 19 -12.62 -0.25 1.95
C SER A 19 -12.21 -0.99 3.23
N ARG A 20 -11.18 -1.85 3.17
CA ARG A 20 -10.69 -2.62 4.34
C ARG A 20 -9.81 -1.80 5.30
N LEU A 21 -8.99 -0.90 4.76
CA LEU A 21 -8.03 -0.07 5.48
C LEU A 21 -8.26 1.40 5.10
N PRO A 22 -9.30 2.05 5.64
CA PRO A 22 -9.75 3.38 5.19
C PRO A 22 -8.92 4.55 5.74
N ILE A 23 -7.80 4.28 6.41
CA ILE A 23 -6.96 5.29 7.06
C ILE A 23 -5.75 5.57 6.18
N LYS A 24 -5.75 6.72 5.47
CA LYS A 24 -4.61 7.13 4.63
C LYS A 24 -3.28 7.14 5.42
N GLY A 25 -3.30 7.59 6.67
CA GLY A 25 -2.13 7.59 7.55
C GLY A 25 -1.51 6.21 7.74
N TRP A 26 -2.34 5.15 7.81
CA TRP A 26 -1.85 3.79 7.90
C TRP A 26 -1.08 3.40 6.63
N HIS A 27 -1.62 3.73 5.45
CA HIS A 27 -0.93 3.48 4.17
C HIS A 27 0.42 4.18 4.08
N LEU A 28 0.49 5.44 4.53
CA LEU A 28 1.74 6.21 4.54
C LEU A 28 2.80 5.54 5.42
N VAL A 29 2.44 5.17 6.66
CA VAL A 29 3.37 4.50 7.59
C VAL A 29 3.74 3.11 7.07
N HIS A 30 2.78 2.33 6.58
CA HIS A 30 3.02 0.99 6.05
C HIS A 30 3.96 1.02 4.84
N HIS A 31 3.81 1.95 3.91
CA HIS A 31 4.70 2.03 2.74
C HIS A 31 6.08 2.57 3.09
N ALA A 32 6.18 3.49 4.05
CA ALA A 32 7.47 4.02 4.50
C ALA A 32 8.26 3.00 5.34
N ASN A 33 7.59 2.29 6.25
CA ASN A 33 8.18 1.25 7.08
C ASN A 33 7.14 0.16 7.42
N PRO A 34 7.00 -0.88 6.58
CA PRO A 34 5.99 -1.93 6.77
C PRO A 34 6.12 -2.64 8.12
N ARG A 35 7.36 -2.79 8.60
CA ARG A 35 7.71 -3.44 9.86
C ARG A 35 7.31 -2.61 11.09
N ALA A 36 6.99 -1.32 10.94
CA ALA A 36 6.48 -0.48 12.03
C ALA A 36 5.02 -0.82 12.41
N VAL A 37 4.20 -1.25 11.45
CA VAL A 37 2.79 -1.61 11.69
C VAL A 37 2.56 -3.11 11.65
N GLN A 38 3.41 -3.85 10.94
CA GLN A 38 3.37 -5.31 10.87
C GLN A 38 4.80 -5.85 10.98
N PRO A 39 5.27 -6.20 12.19
CA PRO A 39 6.68 -6.54 12.45
C PRO A 39 7.27 -7.64 11.57
N MET A 40 6.45 -8.61 11.17
CA MET A 40 6.86 -9.74 10.31
C MET A 40 6.60 -9.50 8.82
N SER A 41 6.30 -8.27 8.40
CA SER A 41 6.04 -7.94 7.00
C SER A 41 7.28 -8.15 6.13
N GLN A 42 7.11 -8.93 5.06
CA GLN A 42 8.11 -9.13 4.02
C GLN A 42 8.07 -8.04 2.95
N MET A 43 7.15 -7.07 3.06
CA MET A 43 7.06 -5.98 2.10
C MET A 43 8.33 -5.10 2.17
N PRO A 44 8.92 -4.73 1.01
CA PRO A 44 10.00 -3.74 0.97
C PRO A 44 9.53 -2.37 1.45
N ALA A 45 10.45 -1.60 2.05
CA ALA A 45 10.17 -0.22 2.42
C ALA A 45 10.35 0.71 1.21
N PHE A 46 9.42 1.65 1.01
CA PHE A 46 9.46 2.66 -0.05
C PHE A 46 9.84 4.05 0.49
N ASN A 47 10.66 4.11 1.54
CA ASN A 47 11.12 5.36 2.16
C ASN A 47 12.04 6.21 1.25
N TYR A 48 12.49 5.67 0.12
CA TYR A 48 13.23 6.41 -0.91
C TYR A 48 12.32 7.28 -1.79
N LEU A 49 11.00 7.06 -1.77
CA LEU A 49 10.05 7.88 -2.52
C LEU A 49 9.97 9.28 -1.93
N SER A 50 9.72 10.26 -2.81
CA SER A 50 9.42 11.61 -2.35
C SER A 50 8.11 11.63 -1.55
N LYS A 51 7.94 12.64 -0.68
CA LYS A 51 6.67 12.84 0.04
C LYS A 51 5.48 12.94 -0.91
N ARG A 52 5.67 13.52 -2.11
CA ARG A 52 4.64 13.65 -3.13
C ARG A 52 4.22 12.29 -3.67
N ASP A 53 5.18 11.47 -4.05
CA ASP A 53 4.91 10.16 -4.66
C ASP A 53 4.31 9.18 -3.65
N LEU A 54 4.79 9.22 -2.40
CA LEU A 54 4.27 8.39 -1.32
C LEU A 54 2.82 8.78 -0.96
N ASN A 55 2.47 10.07 -1.05
CA ASN A 55 1.08 10.51 -0.92
C ASN A 55 0.21 10.05 -2.10
N ALA A 56 0.68 10.20 -3.33
CA ALA A 56 -0.04 9.76 -4.52
C ALA A 56 -0.31 8.25 -4.49
N LEU A 57 0.66 7.46 -4.03
CA LEU A 57 0.51 6.02 -3.82
C LEU A 57 -0.56 5.71 -2.78
N ALA A 58 -0.55 6.40 -1.63
CA ALA A 58 -1.57 6.22 -0.61
C ALA A 58 -2.97 6.63 -1.12
N ASP A 59 -3.08 7.71 -1.89
CA ASP A 59 -4.35 8.12 -2.51
C ASP A 59 -4.86 7.09 -3.51
N TYR A 60 -3.97 6.48 -4.30
CA TYR A 60 -4.32 5.38 -5.18
C TYR A 60 -4.84 4.17 -4.39
N MET A 61 -4.16 3.75 -3.31
CA MET A 61 -4.64 2.66 -2.45
C MET A 61 -6.03 2.95 -1.86
N MET A 62 -6.26 4.20 -1.44
CA MET A 62 -7.55 4.65 -0.90
C MET A 62 -8.68 4.67 -1.96
N SER A 63 -8.33 4.77 -3.24
CA SER A 63 -9.29 4.73 -4.35
C SER A 63 -9.78 3.32 -4.69
N LEU A 64 -9.06 2.28 -4.27
CA LEU A 64 -9.43 0.88 -4.48
C LEU A 64 -10.53 0.46 -3.50
N LYS A 65 -11.79 0.76 -3.83
CA LYS A 65 -12.96 0.46 -2.98
C LYS A 65 -13.81 -0.67 -3.48
#